data_AF-A0A832W3L4-F1
#
_entry.id   AF-A0A832W3L4-F1
#
_cell.length_a   1.000
_cell.length_b   1.000
_cell.length_c   1.000
_cell.angle_alpha   90.00
_cell.angle_beta   90.00
_cell.angle_gamma   90.00
#
_symmetry.space_group_name_H-M   'P 1'
#
loop_
_entity.id
_entity.type
_entity.pdbx_description
1 polymer ?
#
loop_
_entity_poly.entity_id
_entity_poly.type
_entity_poly.pdbx_seq_one_letter_code
_entity_poly.pdbx_strand_id
1 'polypeptide(L)'
;MEKSFLCLVAALNESILTSKIFDELFSFRGAAKEVVLLGPGTPFYPVPFFSREITAIMGTRIFDPLTMLTVVSEAGGTKKLHQIAEKR
;
A
#
# COMPACT_ATOMS: atom_id res chain seq x y z
N MET A 1 1.39 -15.77 21.74
CA MET A 1 0.90 -16.19 20.42
C MET A 1 1.34 -15.14 19.42
N GLU A 2 2.56 -15.28 18.90
CA GLU A 2 3.10 -14.39 17.86
C GLU A 2 2.18 -14.49 16.64
N LYS A 3 1.48 -13.40 16.34
CA LYS A 3 0.72 -13.31 15.09
C LYS A 3 1.72 -12.97 13.99
N SER A 4 2.06 -13.94 13.17
CA SER A 4 2.87 -13.73 11.97
C SER A 4 2.02 -12.99 10.93
N PHE A 5 2.29 -11.70 10.73
CA PHE A 5 1.68 -10.86 9.71
C PHE A 5 2.65 -10.73 8.54
N LEU A 6 2.16 -10.90 7.30
CA LEU A 6 2.91 -10.49 6.11
C LEU A 6 2.48 -9.06 5.75
N CYS A 7 3.39 -8.11 5.89
CA CYS A 7 3.14 -6.71 5.55
C CYS A 7 3.74 -6.41 4.17
N LEU A 8 2.88 -6.10 3.20
CA LEU A 8 3.31 -5.64 1.89
C LEU A 8 3.23 -4.12 1.85
N VAL A 9 4.39 -3.46 1.85
CA VAL A 9 4.47 -2.00 1.79
C VAL A 9 4.52 -1.55 0.34
N ALA A 10 3.41 -1.00 -0.18
CA ALA A 10 3.35 -0.34 -1.47
C ALA A 10 3.84 1.11 -1.34
N ALA A 11 5.16 1.31 -1.36
CA ALA A 11 5.70 2.60 -1.78
C ALA A 11 5.34 2.80 -3.26
N LEU A 12 5.06 4.04 -3.68
CA LEU A 12 4.79 4.43 -5.08
C LEU A 12 6.03 4.25 -5.98
N ASN A 13 6.61 3.06 -5.98
CA ASN A 13 7.46 2.59 -7.05
C ASN A 13 6.52 1.79 -7.94
N GLU A 14 6.46 2.13 -9.22
CA GLU A 14 5.71 1.40 -10.28
C GLU A 14 5.91 -0.13 -10.22
N SER A 15 6.98 -0.57 -9.56
CA SER A 15 7.41 -1.95 -9.37
C SER A 15 6.45 -2.86 -8.60
N ILE A 16 5.61 -2.39 -7.66
CA ILE A 16 4.77 -3.35 -6.91
C ILE A 16 3.53 -3.75 -7.71
N LEU A 17 3.08 -2.91 -8.66
CA LEU A 17 1.94 -3.24 -9.52
C LEU A 17 2.31 -4.11 -10.73
N THR A 18 3.61 -4.31 -11.01
CA THR A 18 4.03 -5.33 -11.97
C THR A 18 3.88 -6.71 -11.33
N SER A 19 2.72 -7.32 -11.58
CA SER A 19 2.28 -8.70 -11.32
C SER A 19 3.25 -9.70 -10.66
N LYS A 20 4.51 -9.80 -11.12
CA LYS A 20 5.51 -10.75 -10.61
C LYS A 20 5.95 -10.52 -9.17
N ILE A 21 6.07 -9.27 -8.72
CA ILE A 21 6.53 -8.97 -7.34
C ILE A 21 5.48 -9.40 -6.31
N PHE A 22 4.19 -9.27 -6.63
CA PHE A 22 3.12 -9.80 -5.79
C PHE A 22 3.21 -11.31 -5.64
N ASP A 23 3.33 -12.03 -6.76
CA ASP A 23 3.36 -13.49 -6.76
C ASP A 23 4.61 -14.03 -6.02
N GLU A 24 5.77 -13.37 -6.17
CA GLU A 24 6.98 -13.69 -5.41
C GLU A 24 6.81 -13.46 -3.90
N LEU A 25 6.23 -12.33 -3.47
CA LEU A 25 6.02 -12.05 -2.04
C LEU A 25 5.04 -13.02 -1.40
N PHE A 26 4.03 -13.46 -2.14
CA PHE A 26 3.13 -14.52 -1.69
C PHE A 26 3.83 -15.88 -1.55
N SER A 27 4.86 -16.16 -2.36
CA SER A 27 5.67 -17.38 -2.19
C SER A 27 6.43 -17.41 -0.84
N PHE A 28 6.72 -16.25 -0.25
CA PHE A 28 7.38 -16.10 1.06
C PHE A 28 6.40 -16.03 2.24
N ARG A 29 5.08 -16.06 2.00
CA ARG A 29 4.03 -15.90 3.03
C ARG A 29 4.08 -16.94 4.14
N GLY A 30 4.58 -18.15 3.86
CA GLY A 30 4.59 -19.26 4.81
C GLY A 30 3.19 -19.49 5.41
N ALA A 31 3.10 -19.55 6.75
CA ALA A 31 1.85 -19.75 7.50
C ALA A 31 1.12 -18.45 7.88
N ALA A 32 1.45 -17.30 7.26
CA ALA A 32 0.82 -16.04 7.62
C ALA A 32 -0.69 -16.06 7.35
N LYS A 33 -1.46 -15.88 8.44
CA LYS A 33 -2.93 -15.87 8.43
C LYS A 33 -3.51 -14.55 7.90
N GLU A 34 -2.69 -13.50 7.92
CA GLU A 34 -3.07 -12.14 7.56
C GLU A 34 -2.03 -11.56 6.62
N VAL A 35 -2.50 -11.04 5.47
CA VAL A 35 -1.68 -10.37 4.47
C VAL A 35 -2.27 -8.99 4.23
N VAL A 36 -1.53 -7.97 4.63
CA VAL A 36 -2.01 -6.58 4.57
C VAL A 36 -1.22 -5.81 3.51
N LEU A 37 -1.94 -5.18 2.58
CA LEU A 37 -1.36 -4.25 1.61
C LEU A 37 -1.44 -2.83 2.18
N LEU A 38 -0.28 -2.23 2.47
CA LEU A 38 -0.19 -0.97 3.18
C LEU A 38 0.65 0.06 2.42
N GLY A 39 0.17 1.29 2.28
CA GLY A 39 0.99 2.37 1.71
C GLY A 39 0.19 3.52 1.10
N PRO A 40 0.80 4.71 0.96
CA PRO A 40 0.13 5.87 0.38
C PRO A 40 -0.20 5.69 -1.10
N GLY A 41 0.50 4.78 -1.79
CA GLY A 41 0.22 4.41 -3.18
C GLY A 41 -0.66 3.19 -3.36
N THR A 42 -1.15 2.61 -2.27
CA THR A 42 -1.99 1.42 -2.35
C THR A 42 -3.30 1.76 -3.08
N PRO A 43 -3.64 1.05 -4.17
CA PRO A 43 -4.89 1.29 -4.86
C PRO A 43 -6.06 0.92 -3.95
N PHE A 44 -6.96 1.87 -3.73
CA PHE A 44 -8.17 1.65 -2.92
C PHE A 44 -9.29 0.99 -3.75
N TYR A 45 -8.94 -0.11 -4.42
CA TYR A 45 -9.84 -0.94 -5.23
C TYR A 45 -9.72 -2.40 -4.78
N PRO A 46 -10.50 -2.83 -3.76
CA PRO A 46 -10.20 -4.05 -3.00
C PRO A 46 -10.46 -5.36 -3.75
N VAL A 47 -11.36 -5.36 -4.73
CA VAL A 47 -11.86 -6.59 -5.37
C VAL A 47 -10.76 -7.48 -5.95
N PRO A 48 -9.79 -6.98 -6.75
CA PRO A 48 -8.74 -7.82 -7.34
C PRO A 48 -7.70 -8.31 -6.32
N PHE A 49 -7.59 -7.65 -5.17
CA PHE A 49 -6.61 -7.94 -4.13
C PHE A 49 -7.12 -9.01 -3.17
N PHE A 50 -8.40 -8.93 -2.79
CA PHE A 50 -9.00 -9.93 -1.91
C PHE A 50 -9.14 -11.30 -2.59
N SER A 51 -9.32 -11.34 -3.92
CA SER A 51 -9.23 -12.59 -4.70
C SER A 51 -7.83 -13.22 -4.70
N ARG A 52 -6.80 -12.48 -4.25
CA ARG A 52 -5.41 -12.90 -4.15
C ARG A 52 -4.96 -13.07 -2.69
N GLU A 53 -5.90 -13.40 -1.80
CA GLU A 53 -5.63 -13.70 -0.38
C GLU A 53 -5.09 -12.52 0.45
N ILE A 54 -5.22 -11.28 -0.05
CA ILE A 54 -5.01 -10.08 0.77
C ILE A 54 -6.21 -9.94 1.71
N THR A 55 -5.95 -9.85 3.00
CA THR A 55 -7.00 -9.81 4.03
C THR A 55 -7.41 -8.40 4.41
N ALA A 56 -6.50 -7.43 4.22
CA ALA A 56 -6.80 -6.03 4.46
C ALA A 56 -5.97 -5.12 3.53
N ILE A 57 -6.55 -3.95 3.23
CA ILE A 57 -5.90 -2.88 2.50
C ILE A 57 -5.92 -1.65 3.40
N MET A 58 -4.75 -1.05 3.59
CA MET A 58 -4.60 0.22 4.28
C MET A 58 -3.90 1.20 3.34
N GLY A 59 -4.64 2.23 2.93
CA GLY A 59 -4.19 3.24 1.98
C GLY A 59 -4.13 4.62 2.60
N THR A 60 -3.88 5.59 1.71
CA THR A 60 -3.97 7.01 2.04
C THR A 60 -4.97 7.68 1.11
N ARG A 61 -5.93 8.42 1.67
CA ARG A 61 -6.90 9.21 0.93
C ARG A 61 -6.42 10.65 0.83
N ILE A 62 -6.27 11.14 -0.40
CA ILE A 62 -5.97 12.54 -0.71
C ILE A 62 -7.28 13.32 -0.79
N PHE A 63 -7.38 14.44 -0.07
CA PHE A 63 -8.53 15.36 -0.15
C PHE A 63 -8.25 16.59 -0.99
N ASP A 64 -7.00 17.04 -1.01
CA ASP A 64 -6.54 18.16 -1.82
C ASP A 64 -5.51 17.68 -2.85
N PRO A 65 -5.97 17.34 -4.08
CA PRO A 65 -5.08 16.84 -5.11
C PRO A 65 -4.10 17.89 -5.62
N LEU A 66 -4.43 19.18 -5.58
CA LEU A 66 -3.55 20.24 -6.06
C LEU A 66 -2.37 20.41 -5.10
N THR A 67 -2.65 20.48 -3.81
CA THR A 67 -1.59 20.55 -2.79
C THR A 67 -0.76 19.27 -2.78
N MET A 68 -1.37 18.11 -3.01
CA MET A 68 -0.64 16.85 -3.15
C MET A 68 0.34 16.88 -4.33
N LEU A 69 -0.10 17.37 -5.49
CA LEU A 69 0.78 17.50 -6.65
C LEU A 69 1.97 18.41 -6.35
N THR A 70 1.76 19.55 -5.68
CA THR A 70 2.87 20.41 -5.23
C THR A 70 3.85 19.66 -4.34
N VAL A 71 3.36 18.94 -3.31
CA VAL A 71 4.22 18.16 -2.41
C VAL A 71 5.03 17.11 -3.17
N VAL A 72 4.41 16.41 -4.13
CA VAL A 72 5.10 15.41 -4.97
C VAL A 72 6.12 16.08 -5.89
N SER A 73 5.75 17.16 -6.57
CA SER A 73 6.62 17.91 -7.49
C SER A 73 7.85 18.51 -6.79
N GLU A 74 7.72 18.89 -5.52
CA GLU A 74 8.83 19.41 -4.70
C GLU A 74 9.65 18.31 -4.01
N ALA A 75 9.36 17.03 -4.28
CA ALA A 75 9.92 15.90 -3.54
C ALA A 75 9.80 16.07 -2.00
N GLY A 76 8.68 16.64 -1.55
CA GLY A 76 8.42 17.03 -0.16
C GLY A 76 8.35 15.87 0.85
N GLY A 77 8.34 14.63 0.34
CA GLY A 77 8.39 13.40 1.13
C GLY A 77 7.08 13.01 1.79
N THR A 78 7.08 11.83 2.41
CA THR A 78 5.88 11.22 3.02
C THR A 78 5.37 11.98 4.24
N LYS A 79 6.24 12.69 4.98
CA LYS A 79 5.84 13.52 6.13
C LYS A 79 4.89 14.65 5.70
N LYS A 80 5.23 15.39 4.64
CA LYS A 80 4.36 16.44 4.10
C LYS A 80 3.10 15.83 3.48
N LEU A 81 3.22 14.70 2.80
CA LEU A 81 2.06 14.02 2.22
C LEU A 81 1.03 13.58 3.28
N HIS A 82 1.48 13.11 4.45
CA HIS A 82 0.59 12.75 5.56
C HIS A 82 -0.12 13.94 6.24
N GLN A 83 0.34 15.18 6.01
CA GLN A 83 -0.33 16.37 6.57
C GLN A 83 -1.59 16.76 5.78
N ILE A 84 -1.68 16.32 4.53
CA ILE A 84 -2.73 16.68 3.57
C ILE A 84 -3.60 15.48 3.18
N ALA A 85 -3.42 14.35 3.88
CA ALA A 85 -4.04 13.09 3.55
C ALA A 85 -4.37 12.27 4.80
N GLU A 86 -5.36 11.40 4.71
CA GLU A 86 -5.82 10.54 5.81
C GLU A 86 -5.51 9.07 5.53
N LYS A 87 -5.11 8.32 6.56
CA LYS A 87 -4.93 6.87 6.47
C LYS A 87 -6.29 6.18 6.56
N ARG A 88 -6.54 5.20 5.69
CA ARG A 88 -7.82 4.49 5.62
C ARG A 88 -7.63 3.01 5.40
#